data_AF-A0A5V4L6X5-F1
#
_entry.id   AF-A0A5V4L6X5-F1
#
_cell.length_a   1.000
_cell.length_b   1.000
_cell.length_c   1.000
_cell.angle_alpha   90.00
_cell.angle_beta   90.00
_cell.angle_gamma   90.00
#
_symmetry.space_group_name_H-M   'P 1'
#
loop_
_entity.id
_entity.type
_entity.pdbx_description
1 polymer ?
#
loop_
_entity_poly.entity_id
_entity_poly.type
_entity_poly.pdbx_seq_one_letter_code
_entity_poly.pdbx_strand_id
1 'polypeptide(L)'
;MKEVKIYTIVSDQLSPPITGESFCTDMVRHSDYAELEDKYAALAADNDKAMESLKQADAVVKLAHEKFSALAAENEELKYQNPTLSAMMSCLDAFYADDDVPERAMMAAYNILRKSVGTPDTDAFLAEVRAQGVERYAAQLKSEAKLANETGWDGGVTFFISESEKVLAFATQIRQEAAK
;
A
#
# COMPACT_ATOMS: atom_id res chain seq x y z
N MET A 1 -11.89 -32.11 9.75
CA MET A 1 -13.37 -32.08 9.73
C MET A 1 -13.87 -32.81 10.97
N LYS A 2 -14.76 -32.20 11.76
CA LYS A 2 -15.48 -32.93 12.81
C LYS A 2 -16.39 -33.94 12.10
N GLU A 3 -16.40 -35.19 12.52
CA GLU A 3 -17.30 -36.20 11.95
C GLU A 3 -18.76 -35.73 12.05
N VAL A 4 -19.50 -35.85 10.95
CA VAL A 4 -20.95 -35.59 10.94
C VAL A 4 -21.59 -36.66 11.80
N LYS A 5 -22.25 -36.26 12.89
CA LYS A 5 -22.95 -37.19 13.77
C LYS A 5 -24.24 -37.62 13.08
N ILE A 6 -24.32 -38.90 12.76
CA ILE A 6 -25.51 -39.54 12.20
C ILE A 6 -26.22 -40.26 13.34
N TYR A 7 -27.52 -39.98 13.48
CA TYR A 7 -28.39 -40.61 14.46
C TYR A 7 -29.33 -41.56 13.73
N THR A 8 -29.37 -42.82 14.14
CA THR A 8 -30.32 -43.79 13.58
C THR A 8 -31.60 -43.79 14.42
N ILE A 9 -32.75 -43.65 13.76
CA ILE A 9 -34.08 -43.72 14.36
C ILE A 9 -34.89 -44.86 13.70
N VAL A 10 -35.64 -45.60 14.51
CA VAL A 10 -36.55 -46.66 14.05
C VAL A 10 -37.88 -46.07 13.59
N SER A 11 -38.53 -46.74 12.64
CA SER A 11 -39.72 -46.24 11.91
C SER A 11 -40.94 -45.91 12.80
N ASP A 12 -41.03 -46.49 13.99
CA ASP A 12 -42.08 -46.26 15.00
C ASP A 12 -41.90 -44.95 15.79
N GLN A 13 -40.68 -44.42 15.86
CA GLN A 13 -40.35 -43.17 16.58
C GLN A 13 -40.43 -41.93 15.68
N LEU A 14 -40.75 -42.09 14.39
CA LEU A 14 -40.97 -40.99 13.46
C LEU A 14 -42.31 -40.29 13.75
N SER A 15 -42.42 -39.01 13.32
CA SER A 15 -43.68 -38.26 13.42
C SER A 15 -44.08 -37.72 12.04
N PRO A 16 -45.19 -38.20 11.44
CA PRO A 16 -46.06 -39.27 11.94
C PRO A 16 -45.36 -40.66 11.91
N PRO A 17 -45.74 -41.60 12.81
CA PRO A 17 -45.16 -42.94 12.82
C PRO A 17 -45.49 -43.71 11.54
N ILE A 18 -44.53 -44.48 11.01
CA ILE A 18 -44.74 -45.30 9.81
C ILE A 18 -44.97 -46.74 10.24
N THR A 19 -46.21 -47.22 10.12
CA THR A 19 -46.58 -48.61 10.41
C THR A 19 -46.42 -49.50 9.16
N GLY A 20 -45.56 -50.52 9.26
CA GLY A 20 -45.20 -51.42 8.15
C GLY A 20 -43.97 -52.26 8.50
N GLU A 21 -43.14 -52.61 7.51
CA GLU A 21 -41.84 -53.24 7.76
C GLU A 21 -40.94 -52.34 8.64
N SER A 22 -40.26 -52.93 9.62
CA SER A 22 -39.34 -52.20 10.49
C SER A 22 -38.09 -51.81 9.70
N PHE A 23 -37.81 -50.50 9.61
CA PHE A 23 -36.60 -49.98 9.01
C PHE A 23 -35.98 -48.89 9.90
N CYS A 24 -34.66 -48.75 9.77
CA CYS A 24 -33.87 -47.73 10.42
C CYS A 24 -33.60 -46.59 9.44
N THR A 25 -33.71 -45.34 9.89
CA THR A 25 -33.40 -44.14 9.10
C THR A 25 -32.28 -43.34 9.77
N ASP A 26 -31.32 -42.90 8.97
CA ASP A 26 -30.23 -42.04 9.41
C ASP A 26 -30.61 -40.57 9.31
N MET A 27 -30.48 -39.83 10.43
CA MET A 27 -30.91 -38.45 10.58
C MET A 27 -29.79 -37.58 11.17
N VAL A 28 -29.82 -36.29 10.84
CA VAL A 28 -28.96 -35.26 11.44
C VAL A 28 -29.85 -34.36 12.29
N ARG A 29 -29.39 -34.02 13.50
CA ARG A 29 -30.14 -33.08 14.37
C ARG A 29 -30.10 -31.69 13.78
N HIS A 30 -31.21 -30.96 13.88
CA HIS A 30 -31.27 -29.56 13.47
C HIS A 30 -30.18 -28.71 14.14
N SER A 31 -29.87 -28.94 15.43
CA SER A 31 -28.79 -28.25 16.14
C SER A 31 -27.42 -28.47 15.49
N ASP A 32 -27.12 -29.69 15.06
CA ASP A 32 -25.83 -30.04 14.48
C ASP A 32 -25.71 -29.47 13.05
N TYR A 33 -26.84 -29.38 12.34
CA TYR A 33 -26.91 -28.72 11.03
C TYR A 33 -26.77 -27.20 11.14
N ALA A 34 -27.48 -26.56 12.08
CA ALA A 34 -27.34 -25.12 12.35
C ALA A 34 -25.90 -24.75 12.72
N GLU A 35 -25.25 -25.55 13.58
CA GLU A 35 -23.84 -25.38 13.91
C GLU A 35 -22.90 -25.52 12.71
N LEU A 36 -23.28 -26.26 11.66
CA LEU A 36 -22.51 -26.42 10.44
C LEU A 36 -22.73 -25.24 9.50
N GLU A 37 -23.98 -24.76 9.37
CA GLU A 37 -24.34 -23.55 8.62
C GLU A 37 -23.59 -22.33 9.17
N ASP A 38 -23.57 -22.15 10.50
CA ASP A 38 -22.83 -21.06 11.15
C ASP A 38 -21.33 -21.12 10.83
N LYS A 39 -20.72 -22.31 10.88
CA LYS A 39 -19.30 -22.49 10.53
C LYS A 39 -19.04 -22.22 9.05
N TYR A 40 -19.95 -22.62 8.17
CA TYR A 40 -19.84 -22.36 6.74
C TYR A 40 -19.95 -20.86 6.44
N ALA A 41 -20.88 -20.17 7.09
CA ALA A 41 -21.02 -18.72 6.98
C ALA A 41 -19.77 -17.98 7.49
N ALA A 42 -19.21 -18.41 8.63
CA ALA A 42 -17.97 -17.85 9.15
C ALA A 42 -16.78 -18.09 8.19
N LEU A 43 -16.65 -19.31 7.65
CA LEU A 43 -15.60 -19.64 6.68
C LEU A 43 -15.74 -18.85 5.37
N ALA A 44 -16.96 -18.64 4.89
CA ALA A 44 -17.23 -17.82 3.72
C ALA A 44 -16.79 -16.37 3.96
N ALA A 45 -17.16 -15.78 5.10
CA ALA A 45 -16.75 -14.43 5.48
C ALA A 45 -15.21 -14.29 5.62
N ASP A 46 -14.55 -15.28 6.22
CA ASP A 46 -13.08 -15.30 6.34
C ASP A 46 -12.41 -15.44 4.97
N ASN A 47 -12.94 -16.27 4.07
CA ASN A 47 -12.46 -16.39 2.70
C ASN A 47 -12.61 -15.08 1.92
N ASP A 48 -13.74 -14.39 2.05
CA ASP A 48 -13.96 -13.09 1.41
C ASP A 48 -12.93 -12.05 1.90
N LYS A 49 -12.67 -12.01 3.21
CA LYS A 49 -11.65 -11.14 3.81
C LYS A 49 -10.24 -11.50 3.34
N ALA A 50 -9.93 -12.79 3.22
CA ALA A 50 -8.64 -13.26 2.71
C ALA A 50 -8.45 -12.89 1.23
N MET A 51 -9.48 -13.06 0.39
CA MET A 51 -9.44 -12.65 -1.01
C MET A 51 -9.21 -11.15 -1.16
N GLU A 52 -9.87 -10.33 -0.35
CA GLU A 52 -9.67 -8.88 -0.37
C GLU A 52 -8.26 -8.47 0.05
N SER A 53 -7.74 -9.11 1.10
CA SER A 53 -6.35 -8.90 1.55
C SER A 53 -5.33 -9.28 0.47
N LEU A 54 -5.57 -10.38 -0.26
CA LEU A 54 -4.73 -10.82 -1.37
C LEU A 54 -4.76 -9.83 -2.54
N LYS A 55 -5.93 -9.30 -2.91
CA LYS A 55 -6.04 -8.27 -3.94
C LYS A 55 -5.27 -7.01 -3.59
N GLN A 56 -5.35 -6.57 -2.34
CA GLN A 56 -4.60 -5.40 -1.85
C GLN A 56 -3.09 -5.66 -1.89
N ALA A 57 -2.65 -6.85 -1.46
CA ALA A 57 -1.25 -7.23 -1.52
C ALA A 57 -0.71 -7.29 -2.97
N ASP A 58 -1.47 -7.86 -3.90
CA ASP A 58 -1.11 -7.93 -5.32
C ASP A 58 -0.95 -6.52 -5.92
N ALA A 59 -1.86 -5.60 -5.61
CA ALA A 59 -1.76 -4.20 -6.05
C ALA A 59 -0.50 -3.51 -5.52
N VAL A 60 -0.13 -3.75 -4.26
CA VAL A 60 1.10 -3.20 -3.65
C VAL A 60 2.35 -3.77 -4.31
N VAL A 61 2.39 -5.08 -4.56
CA VAL A 61 3.53 -5.74 -5.23
C VAL A 61 3.70 -5.23 -6.65
N LYS A 62 2.60 -5.08 -7.39
CA LYS A 62 2.63 -4.54 -8.76
C LYS A 62 3.19 -3.12 -8.79
N LEU A 63 2.68 -2.23 -7.93
CA LEU A 63 3.17 -0.86 -7.83
C LEU A 63 4.66 -0.79 -7.46
N ALA A 64 5.11 -1.64 -6.52
CA ALA A 64 6.51 -1.71 -6.12
C ALA A 64 7.38 -2.18 -7.29
N HIS A 65 6.94 -3.20 -8.03
CA HIS A 65 7.64 -3.70 -9.20
C HIS A 65 7.76 -2.65 -10.31
N GLU A 66 6.71 -1.87 -10.57
CA GLU A 66 6.73 -0.76 -11.53
C GLU A 66 7.78 0.31 -11.12
N LYS A 67 7.77 0.74 -9.85
CA LYS A 67 8.74 1.73 -9.33
C LYS A 67 10.19 1.23 -9.38
N PHE A 68 10.44 -0.01 -8.98
CA PHE A 68 11.80 -0.57 -9.03
C PHE A 68 12.28 -0.84 -10.45
N SER A 69 11.39 -1.21 -11.36
CA SER A 69 11.73 -1.37 -12.77
C SER A 69 12.14 -0.04 -13.40
N ALA A 70 11.44 1.05 -13.08
CA ALA A 70 11.81 2.39 -13.53
C ALA A 70 13.19 2.81 -12.99
N LEU A 71 13.41 2.68 -11.67
CA LEU A 71 14.72 2.95 -11.07
C LEU A 71 15.86 2.10 -11.65
N ALA A 72 15.59 0.83 -11.98
CA ALA A 72 16.58 -0.02 -12.62
C ALA A 72 16.92 0.47 -14.04
N ALA A 73 15.93 0.89 -14.81
CA ALA A 73 16.14 1.46 -16.15
C ALA A 73 16.96 2.76 -16.09
N GLU A 74 16.59 3.69 -15.18
CA GLU A 74 17.34 4.93 -14.94
C GLU A 74 18.80 4.66 -14.55
N ASN A 75 19.04 3.68 -13.67
CA ASN A 75 20.39 3.29 -13.26
C ASN A 75 21.24 2.72 -14.40
N GLU A 76 20.65 1.96 -15.33
CA GLU A 76 21.35 1.49 -16.52
C GLU A 76 21.66 2.65 -17.48
N GLU A 77 20.73 3.58 -17.65
CA GLU A 77 20.93 4.76 -18.50
C GLU A 77 22.01 5.70 -17.95
N LEU A 78 22.09 5.86 -16.62
CA LEU A 78 23.11 6.67 -15.93
C LEU A 78 24.56 6.31 -16.32
N LYS A 79 24.83 5.08 -16.75
CA LYS A 79 26.16 4.64 -17.19
C LYS A 79 26.60 5.26 -18.52
N TYR A 80 25.65 5.68 -19.35
CA TYR A 80 25.89 6.13 -20.72
C TYR A 80 25.32 7.53 -20.99
N GLN A 81 25.05 8.30 -19.94
CA GLN A 81 24.45 9.62 -20.12
C GLN A 81 25.37 10.60 -20.83
N ASN A 82 24.79 11.29 -21.80
CA ASN A 82 25.43 12.38 -22.51
C ASN A 82 24.96 13.72 -21.95
N PRO A 83 25.88 14.57 -21.46
CA PRO A 83 25.52 15.90 -21.01
C PRO A 83 24.95 16.71 -22.18
N THR A 84 24.05 17.62 -21.86
CA THR A 84 23.49 18.54 -22.85
C THR A 84 24.57 19.52 -23.36
N LEU A 85 24.36 20.09 -24.55
CA LEU A 85 25.27 21.10 -25.10
C LEU A 85 25.44 22.31 -24.14
N SER A 86 24.36 22.72 -23.48
CA SER A 86 24.39 23.80 -22.49
C SER A 86 25.28 23.47 -21.28
N ALA A 87 25.19 22.23 -20.78
CA ALA A 87 26.03 21.76 -19.69
C ALA A 87 27.51 21.68 -20.10
N MET A 88 27.80 21.22 -21.32
CA MET A 88 29.16 21.23 -21.88
C MET A 88 29.72 22.64 -22.00
N MET A 89 28.91 23.61 -22.45
CA MET A 89 29.34 25.01 -22.54
C MET A 89 29.63 25.60 -21.16
N SER A 90 28.74 25.40 -20.19
CA SER A 90 28.94 25.85 -18.80
C SER A 90 30.17 25.20 -18.14
N CYS A 91 30.43 23.94 -18.47
CA CYS A 91 31.62 23.20 -18.04
C CYS A 91 32.90 23.84 -18.58
N LEU A 92 32.93 24.22 -19.86
CA LEU A 92 34.08 24.90 -20.47
C LEU A 92 34.29 26.29 -19.86
N ASP A 93 33.22 27.05 -19.64
CA ASP A 93 33.31 28.37 -19.00
C ASP A 93 33.92 28.27 -17.60
N ALA A 94 33.49 27.27 -16.80
CA ALA A 94 34.04 27.03 -15.48
C ALA A 94 35.50 26.53 -15.51
N PHE A 95 35.88 25.80 -16.56
CA PHE A 95 37.26 25.33 -16.73
C PHE A 95 38.22 26.49 -17.04
N TYR A 96 37.84 27.42 -17.91
CA TYR A 96 38.68 28.58 -18.28
C TYR A 96 38.57 29.77 -17.32
N ALA A 97 37.72 29.69 -16.28
CA ALA A 97 37.59 30.74 -15.28
C ALA A 97 38.77 30.78 -14.28
N ASP A 98 39.60 29.73 -14.24
CA ASP A 98 40.64 29.54 -13.23
C ASP A 98 41.88 28.87 -13.84
N ASP A 99 42.74 29.69 -14.44
CA ASP A 99 43.97 29.24 -15.11
C ASP A 99 45.12 28.94 -14.13
N ASP A 100 44.97 29.31 -12.85
CA ASP A 100 46.04 29.19 -11.84
C ASP A 100 46.13 27.78 -11.24
N VAL A 101 45.00 27.07 -11.14
CA VAL A 101 44.92 25.74 -10.51
C VAL A 101 44.10 24.78 -11.37
N PRO A 102 44.74 24.05 -12.30
CA PRO A 102 44.07 23.16 -13.26
C PRO A 102 43.14 22.12 -12.61
N GLU A 103 43.51 21.57 -11.45
CA GLU A 103 42.69 20.58 -10.73
C GLU A 103 41.39 21.19 -10.19
N ARG A 104 41.43 22.46 -9.78
CA ARG A 104 40.27 23.18 -9.24
C ARG A 104 39.29 23.54 -10.36
N ALA A 105 39.81 24.04 -11.47
CA ALA A 105 39.06 24.25 -12.70
C ALA A 105 38.38 22.96 -13.20
N MET A 106 39.14 21.85 -13.24
CA MET A 106 38.62 20.55 -13.65
C MET A 106 37.51 20.03 -12.73
N MET A 107 37.66 20.21 -11.41
CA MET A 107 36.63 19.81 -10.45
C MET A 107 35.36 20.66 -10.55
N ALA A 108 35.49 21.97 -10.80
CA ALA A 108 34.34 22.84 -11.03
C ALA A 108 33.56 22.41 -12.28
N ALA A 109 34.29 22.20 -13.38
CA ALA A 109 33.77 21.71 -14.65
C ALA A 109 33.06 20.35 -14.52
N TYR A 110 33.69 19.37 -13.85
CA TYR A 110 33.11 18.05 -13.59
C TYR A 110 31.81 18.12 -12.78
N ASN A 111 31.77 18.96 -11.74
CA ASN A 111 30.58 19.13 -10.91
C ASN A 111 29.39 19.71 -11.70
N ILE A 112 29.63 20.56 -12.70
CA ILE A 112 28.59 21.08 -13.58
C ILE A 112 28.01 19.96 -14.45
N LEU A 113 28.88 19.16 -15.09
CA LEU A 113 28.44 18.03 -15.91
C LEU A 113 27.62 17.03 -15.08
N ARG A 114 28.11 16.67 -13.89
CA ARG A 114 27.41 15.75 -12.99
C ARG A 114 26.04 16.28 -12.53
N LYS A 115 25.91 17.59 -12.29
CA LYS A 115 24.62 18.20 -11.90
C LYS A 115 23.64 18.34 -13.06
N SER A 116 24.13 18.33 -14.30
CA SER A 116 23.28 18.42 -15.49
C SER A 116 22.54 17.12 -15.82
N VAL A 117 23.00 16.02 -15.24
CA VAL A 117 22.39 14.70 -15.30
C VAL A 117 21.22 14.66 -14.33
N GLY A 118 20.01 14.55 -14.86
CA GLY A 118 18.79 14.39 -14.08
C GLY A 118 18.53 12.94 -13.70
N THR A 119 17.85 12.74 -12.57
CA THR A 119 17.39 11.43 -12.10
C THR A 119 15.91 11.49 -11.73
N PRO A 120 15.01 11.69 -12.72
CA PRO A 120 13.59 11.91 -12.50
C PRO A 120 12.89 10.75 -11.75
N ASP A 121 13.27 9.49 -12.02
CA ASP A 121 12.63 8.35 -11.35
C ASP A 121 13.08 8.26 -9.88
N THR A 122 14.36 8.53 -9.62
CA THR A 122 14.88 8.69 -8.25
C THR A 122 14.21 9.85 -7.51
N ASP A 123 14.04 11.00 -8.16
CA ASP A 123 13.41 12.17 -7.56
C ASP A 123 11.92 11.90 -7.24
N ALA A 124 11.20 11.26 -8.15
CA ALA A 124 9.82 10.82 -7.94
C ALA A 124 9.71 9.80 -6.80
N PHE A 125 10.64 8.84 -6.71
CA PHE A 125 10.70 7.87 -5.62
C PHE A 125 10.92 8.54 -4.25
N LEU A 126 11.88 9.48 -4.17
CA LEU A 126 12.16 10.22 -2.93
C LEU A 126 10.99 11.13 -2.52
N ALA A 127 10.31 11.73 -3.50
CA ALA A 127 9.10 12.52 -3.25
C ALA A 127 7.96 11.65 -2.70
N GLU A 128 7.76 10.45 -3.26
CA GLU A 128 6.78 9.50 -2.76
C GLU A 128 7.08 9.06 -1.32
N VAL A 129 8.33 8.72 -1.00
CA VAL A 129 8.72 8.32 0.37
C VAL A 129 8.49 9.46 1.36
N ARG A 130 8.81 10.71 0.97
CA ARG A 130 8.52 11.89 1.78
C ARG A 130 7.01 12.10 1.96
N ALA A 131 6.23 11.97 0.90
CA ALA A 131 4.78 12.09 0.94
C ALA A 131 4.13 11.04 1.86
N GLN A 132 4.61 9.78 1.83
CA GLN A 132 4.14 8.73 2.73
C GLN A 132 4.41 9.06 4.21
N GLY A 133 5.56 9.68 4.51
CA GLY A 133 5.86 10.16 5.87
C GLY A 133 4.85 11.22 6.33
N VAL A 134 4.51 12.15 5.45
CA VAL A 134 3.51 13.21 5.69
C VAL A 134 2.09 12.60 5.84
N GLU A 135 1.74 11.61 5.04
CA GLU A 135 0.45 10.89 5.15
C GLU A 135 0.31 10.14 6.47
N ARG A 136 1.39 9.54 6.99
CA ARG A 136 1.39 8.94 8.34
C ARG A 136 1.12 9.96 9.42
N TYR A 137 1.65 11.18 9.28
CA TYR A 137 1.34 12.27 10.20
C TYR A 137 -0.12 12.71 10.10
N ALA A 138 -0.69 12.81 8.89
CA ALA A 138 -2.12 13.07 8.73
C ALA A 138 -3.00 11.97 9.36
N ALA A 139 -2.60 10.70 9.25
CA ALA A 139 -3.30 9.59 9.90
C ALA A 139 -3.25 9.71 11.43
N GLN A 140 -2.11 10.14 12.00
CA GLN A 140 -2.01 10.43 13.43
C GLN A 140 -2.98 11.54 13.84
N LEU A 141 -3.05 12.64 13.09
CA LEU A 141 -4.00 13.74 13.37
C LEU A 141 -5.46 13.25 13.38
N LYS A 142 -5.83 12.35 12.47
CA LYS A 142 -7.17 11.73 12.48
C LYS A 142 -7.41 10.86 13.72
N SER A 143 -6.37 10.17 14.20
CA SER A 143 -6.44 9.42 15.47
C SER A 143 -6.65 10.37 16.65
N GLU A 144 -5.94 11.49 16.71
CA GLU A 144 -6.11 12.52 17.74
C GLU A 144 -7.52 13.16 17.67
N ALA A 145 -8.07 13.36 16.47
CA ALA A 145 -9.44 13.84 16.29
C ALA A 145 -10.45 12.88 16.93
N LYS A 146 -10.24 11.56 16.80
CA LYS A 146 -11.08 10.55 17.44
C LYS A 146 -11.01 10.65 18.97
N LEU A 147 -9.81 10.81 19.52
CA LEU A 147 -9.61 10.98 20.96
C LEU A 147 -10.23 12.28 21.49
N ALA A 148 -10.12 13.38 20.74
CA ALA A 148 -10.76 14.66 21.07
C ALA A 148 -12.29 14.50 21.13
N ASN A 149 -12.88 13.71 20.23
CA ASN A 149 -14.30 13.41 20.24
C ASN A 149 -14.70 12.57 21.46
N GLU A 150 -13.91 11.56 21.82
CA GLU A 150 -14.15 10.72 23.01
C GLU A 150 -14.05 11.52 24.33
N THR A 151 -13.24 12.57 24.36
CA THR A 151 -13.04 13.46 25.52
C THR A 151 -13.96 14.67 25.55
N GLY A 152 -14.85 14.84 24.55
CA GLY A 152 -15.80 15.95 24.46
C GLY A 152 -15.16 17.29 24.08
N TRP A 153 -13.98 17.28 23.45
CA TRP A 153 -13.31 18.47 22.96
C TRP A 153 -13.63 18.74 21.49
N ASP A 154 -14.84 19.26 21.23
CA ASP A 154 -15.36 19.50 19.87
C ASP A 154 -14.45 20.45 19.03
N GLY A 155 -13.84 21.43 19.68
CA GLY A 155 -12.86 22.33 19.04
C GLY A 155 -11.59 21.60 18.57
N GLY A 156 -11.18 20.56 19.29
CA GLY A 156 -10.04 19.73 18.91
C GLY A 156 -10.37 18.85 17.70
N VAL A 157 -11.57 18.27 17.65
CA VAL A 157 -12.02 17.42 16.54
C VAL A 157 -11.96 18.18 15.21
N THR A 158 -12.57 19.36 15.17
CA THR A 158 -12.60 20.20 13.97
C THR A 158 -11.20 20.65 13.55
N PHE A 159 -10.37 21.05 14.51
CA PHE A 159 -8.98 21.44 14.25
C PHE A 159 -8.16 20.29 13.64
N PHE A 160 -8.15 19.12 14.28
CA PHE A 160 -7.34 17.98 13.85
C PHE A 160 -7.78 17.43 12.49
N ILE A 161 -9.08 17.43 12.19
CA ILE A 161 -9.58 17.05 10.86
C ILE A 161 -9.08 18.04 9.81
N SER A 162 -9.28 19.34 10.01
CA SER A 162 -8.85 20.36 9.05
C SER A 162 -7.33 20.31 8.83
N GLU A 163 -6.56 20.10 9.88
CA GLU A 163 -5.11 20.04 9.78
C GLU A 163 -4.65 18.78 9.04
N SER A 164 -5.32 17.63 9.28
CA SER A 164 -5.04 16.41 8.54
C SER A 164 -5.26 16.58 7.03
N GLU A 165 -6.27 17.35 6.61
CA GLU A 165 -6.56 17.62 5.21
C GLU A 165 -5.48 18.50 4.57
N LYS A 166 -5.00 19.54 5.27
CA LYS A 166 -3.88 20.36 4.79
C LYS A 166 -2.60 19.55 4.65
N VAL A 167 -2.31 18.69 5.62
CA VAL A 167 -1.15 17.80 5.59
C VAL A 167 -1.24 16.83 4.41
N LEU A 168 -2.42 16.28 4.12
CA LEU A 168 -2.64 15.45 2.93
C LEU A 168 -2.45 16.23 1.63
N ALA A 169 -2.96 17.46 1.55
CA ALA A 169 -2.75 18.33 0.40
C ALA A 169 -1.25 18.63 0.17
N PHE A 170 -0.48 18.83 1.26
CA PHE A 170 0.96 19.00 1.19
C PHE A 170 1.67 17.73 0.68
N ALA A 171 1.24 16.53 1.11
CA ALA A 171 1.76 15.28 0.57
C ALA A 171 1.51 15.15 -0.94
N THR A 172 0.36 15.63 -1.45
CA THR A 172 0.10 15.71 -2.89
C THR A 172 1.04 16.71 -3.58
N GLN A 173 1.26 17.88 -2.98
CA GLN A 173 2.17 18.89 -3.52
C GLN A 173 3.61 18.36 -3.67
N ILE A 174 4.12 17.62 -2.69
CA ILE A 174 5.46 17.00 -2.75
C ILE A 174 5.62 16.15 -4.03
N ARG A 175 4.58 15.39 -4.39
CA ARG A 175 4.60 14.55 -5.60
C ARG A 175 4.57 15.39 -6.89
N GLN A 176 3.80 16.47 -6.90
CA GLN A 176 3.67 17.35 -8.06
C GLN A 176 4.96 18.13 -8.32
N GLU A 177 5.68 18.54 -7.28
CA GLU A 177 6.94 19.28 -7.42
C GLU A 177 8.06 18.42 -7.98
N ALA A 178 8.07 17.11 -7.69
CA ALA A 178 9.04 16.18 -8.25
C ALA A 178 8.77 15.77 -9.71
N ALA A 179 7.57 16.06 -10.22
CA ALA A 179 7.18 15.81 -11.61
C ALA A 179 7.46 17.02 -12.54
N LYS A 180 8.02 18.11 -12.01
CA LYS A 180 8.39 19.33 -12.75
C LYS A 180 9.86 19.30 -13.16
#